data_AF-B7PGA1-F1
#
_entry.id   AF-B7PGA1-F1
#
_cell.length_a   1.000
_cell.length_b   1.000
_cell.length_c   1.000
_cell.angle_alpha   90.00
_cell.angle_beta   90.00
_cell.angle_gamma   90.00
#
_symmetry.space_group_name_H-M   'P 1'
#
loop_
_entity.id
_entity.type
_entity.pdbx_description
1 polymer ?
#
loop_
_entity_poly.entity_id
_entity_poly.type
_entity_poly.pdbx_seq_one_letter_code
_entity_poly.pdbx_strand_id
1 'polypeptide(L)'
;MDIHSFQTQPVPSPVSYCLHQSPAVIHAMEVLGNHFIELIVPWFLFFTRPFRLACGTVQFLFQVILIISGNLSFLNWLTILPSIAYFDDAALKRLFSKKTSLAASALASDSFSGKAEVKWVASCKARSITNLALGLCLAFLSVPVVANLVSPHQRMNTSFEPLRLVNTYGAFGSITKRRTEVILQGTYSENPYNKSAVWEEYEFFCKPGNVFHRPCLITPYHYRLDWLMWFAAFQSYEQNPWLIHLIAKLLGNEKEATALIRKNPFAHKDPPRFIRAEHYRYQYARFGSPEARAGQWWIRERLGSYMPPVSRSDLLPILQKFGWSSI
;
A
#
# COMPACT_ATOMS: atom_id res chain seq x y z
N MET A 1 13.40 -20.23 -7.12
CA MET A 1 12.22 -19.39 -6.82
C MET A 1 12.76 -18.11 -6.22
N ASP A 2 12.74 -17.02 -6.98
CA ASP A 2 13.23 -15.73 -6.49
C ASP A 2 12.15 -15.12 -5.58
N ILE A 3 12.26 -15.40 -4.28
CA ILE A 3 11.37 -14.89 -3.25
C ILE A 3 11.92 -13.53 -2.81
N HIS A 4 11.71 -12.49 -3.61
CA HIS A 4 12.17 -11.14 -3.26
C HIS A 4 11.07 -10.09 -3.45
N SER A 5 10.17 -10.01 -2.48
CA SER A 5 9.02 -9.08 -2.49
C SER A 5 9.39 -7.61 -2.27
N PHE A 6 10.58 -7.31 -1.73
CA PHE A 6 10.98 -5.94 -1.38
C PHE A 6 11.11 -4.99 -2.57
N GLN A 7 11.50 -5.50 -3.73
CA GLN A 7 11.66 -4.69 -4.94
C GLN A 7 10.31 -4.33 -5.58
N THR A 8 9.32 -5.22 -5.48
CA THR A 8 8.03 -5.08 -6.17
C THR A 8 6.98 -4.33 -5.36
N GLN A 9 7.30 -3.94 -4.11
CA GLN A 9 6.45 -3.11 -3.26
C GLN A 9 6.01 -1.81 -3.97
N PRO A 10 4.83 -1.25 -3.68
CA PRO A 10 4.35 -0.03 -4.32
C PRO A 10 5.36 1.12 -4.28
N VAL A 11 5.75 1.49 -3.06
CA VAL A 11 6.78 2.50 -2.80
C VAL A 11 7.79 1.88 -1.83
N PRO A 12 8.94 1.38 -2.31
CA PRO A 12 9.92 0.77 -1.44
C PRO A 12 10.60 1.82 -0.54
N SER A 13 11.08 1.38 0.62
CA SER A 13 11.88 2.19 1.54
C SER A 13 13.38 2.02 1.29
N PRO A 14 14.25 2.90 1.80
CA PRO A 14 15.69 2.68 1.77
C PRO A 14 16.11 1.34 2.40
N VAL A 15 15.37 0.89 3.42
CA VAL A 15 15.67 -0.36 4.11
C VAL A 15 15.31 -1.56 3.23
N SER A 16 14.25 -1.44 2.42
CA SER A 16 13.88 -2.47 1.44
C SER A 16 15.04 -2.78 0.48
N TYR A 17 15.82 -1.78 0.08
CA TYR A 17 17.01 -1.97 -0.74
C TYR A 17 18.06 -2.84 -0.05
N CYS A 18 18.36 -2.55 1.22
CA CYS A 18 19.32 -3.34 2.00
C CYS A 18 18.82 -4.77 2.24
N LEU A 19 17.56 -4.94 2.65
CA LEU A 19 16.95 -6.24 2.91
C LEU A 19 16.91 -7.10 1.65
N HIS A 20 16.63 -6.51 0.49
CA HIS A 20 16.61 -7.22 -0.79
C HIS A 20 17.94 -7.92 -1.13
N GLN A 21 19.06 -7.39 -0.64
CA GLN A 21 20.39 -7.97 -0.89
C GLN A 21 20.74 -9.08 0.11
N SER A 22 19.86 -9.38 1.06
CA SER A 22 20.13 -10.39 2.08
C SER A 22 20.15 -11.81 1.48
N PRO A 23 20.85 -12.77 2.11
CA PRO A 23 20.88 -14.15 1.63
C PRO A 23 19.47 -14.78 1.57
N ALA A 24 19.24 -15.67 0.62
CA ALA A 24 17.96 -16.34 0.42
C ALA A 24 17.42 -17.05 1.68
N VAL A 25 18.32 -17.51 2.57
CA VAL A 25 17.94 -18.13 3.86
C VAL A 25 17.21 -17.14 4.75
N ILE A 26 17.64 -15.87 4.79
CA ILE A 26 16.96 -14.82 5.57
C ILE A 26 15.57 -14.60 5.02
N HIS A 27 15.42 -14.50 3.70
CA HIS A 27 14.10 -14.37 3.06
C HIS A 27 13.18 -15.57 3.32
N ALA A 28 13.72 -16.79 3.33
CA ALA A 28 12.93 -17.97 3.69
C ALA A 28 12.45 -17.91 5.15
N MET A 29 13.31 -17.45 6.08
CA MET A 29 12.92 -17.23 7.48
C MET A 29 11.90 -16.11 7.63
N GLU A 30 12.01 -15.02 6.86
CA GLU A 30 11.03 -13.93 6.85
C GLU A 30 9.65 -14.44 6.41
N VAL A 31 9.59 -15.27 5.36
CA VAL A 31 8.34 -15.88 4.90
C VAL A 31 7.76 -16.80 5.98
N LEU A 32 8.58 -17.66 6.59
CA LEU A 32 8.11 -18.54 7.66
C LEU A 32 7.62 -17.74 8.87
N GLY A 33 8.35 -16.70 9.26
CA GLY A 33 7.99 -15.78 10.33
C GLY A 33 6.67 -15.07 10.05
N ASN A 34 6.46 -14.60 8.81
CA ASN A 34 5.20 -14.02 8.37
C ASN A 34 4.03 -15.00 8.58
N HIS A 35 4.14 -16.24 8.09
CA HIS A 35 3.09 -17.25 8.27
C HIS A 35 2.84 -17.57 9.74
N PHE A 36 3.88 -17.65 10.57
CA PHE A 36 3.74 -17.88 12.00
C PHE A 36 3.00 -16.72 12.68
N ILE A 37 3.39 -15.47 12.41
CA ILE A 37 2.81 -14.27 13.02
C ILE A 37 1.37 -14.04 12.53
N GLU A 38 1.07 -14.31 11.27
CA GLU A 38 -0.26 -14.06 10.71
C GLU A 38 -1.26 -15.21 10.97
N LEU A 39 -0.79 -16.46 11.05
CA LEU A 39 -1.69 -17.63 11.17
C LEU A 39 -1.72 -18.24 12.57
N ILE A 40 -0.60 -18.21 13.31
CA ILE A 40 -0.49 -18.91 14.60
C ILE A 40 -0.65 -17.93 15.77
N VAL A 41 0.07 -16.80 15.75
CA VAL A 41 0.06 -15.83 16.85
C VAL A 41 -1.34 -15.30 17.20
N PRO A 42 -2.28 -15.03 16.27
CA PRO A 42 -3.61 -14.54 16.64
C PRO A 42 -4.38 -15.47 17.58
N TRP A 43 -4.11 -16.78 17.53
CA TRP A 43 -4.75 -17.75 18.44
C TRP A 43 -4.32 -17.56 19.89
N PHE A 44 -3.18 -16.91 20.15
CA PHE A 44 -2.70 -16.59 21.49
C PHE A 44 -3.70 -15.72 22.27
N LEU A 45 -4.62 -15.03 21.58
CA LEU A 45 -5.73 -14.30 22.17
C LEU A 45 -6.61 -15.16 23.09
N PHE A 46 -6.80 -16.44 22.74
CA PHE A 46 -7.71 -17.34 23.44
C PHE A 46 -7.09 -18.07 24.64
N PHE A 47 -5.79 -17.89 24.89
CA PHE A 47 -5.06 -18.52 25.98
C PHE A 47 -4.94 -17.60 27.22
N THR A 48 -3.99 -17.88 28.10
CA THR A 48 -3.80 -17.16 29.36
C THR A 48 -3.23 -15.75 29.13
N ARG A 49 -3.27 -14.91 30.17
CA ARG A 49 -2.75 -13.53 30.16
C ARG A 49 -1.38 -13.36 29.48
N PRO A 50 -0.33 -14.14 29.78
CA PRO A 50 0.98 -13.95 29.13
C PRO A 50 0.93 -14.14 27.61
N PHE A 51 0.12 -15.09 27.10
CA PHE A 51 -0.04 -15.31 25.67
C PHE A 51 -0.73 -14.13 24.99
N ARG A 52 -1.77 -13.55 25.61
CA ARG A 52 -2.44 -12.35 25.06
C ARG A 52 -1.50 -11.16 24.95
N LEU A 53 -0.68 -10.92 25.99
CA LEU A 53 0.34 -9.86 25.97
C LEU A 53 1.41 -10.12 24.92
N ALA A 54 1.84 -11.38 24.78
CA ALA A 54 2.78 -11.79 23.74
C ALA A 54 2.18 -11.56 22.34
N CYS A 55 0.91 -11.90 22.13
CA CYS A 55 0.18 -11.64 20.88
C CYS A 55 0.22 -10.17 20.50
N GLY A 56 -0.23 -9.28 21.40
CA GLY A 56 -0.23 -7.84 21.16
C GLY A 56 1.17 -7.30 20.87
N THR A 57 2.18 -7.77 21.62
CA THR A 57 3.57 -7.33 21.45
C THR A 57 4.15 -7.77 20.12
N VAL A 58 3.96 -9.04 19.75
CA VAL A 58 4.46 -9.59 18.48
C VAL A 58 3.78 -8.92 17.31
N GLN A 59 2.45 -8.75 17.34
CA GLN A 59 1.71 -8.04 16.29
C GLN A 59 2.17 -6.59 16.15
N PHE A 60 2.33 -5.87 17.26
CA PHE A 60 2.86 -4.51 17.26
C PHE A 60 4.25 -4.42 16.63
N LEU A 61 5.20 -5.24 17.10
CA LEU A 61 6.57 -5.25 16.61
C LEU A 61 6.62 -5.64 15.13
N PHE A 62 5.79 -6.58 14.71
CA PHE A 62 5.69 -6.99 13.32
C PHE A 62 5.24 -5.83 12.42
N GLN A 63 4.22 -5.07 12.83
CA GLN A 63 3.80 -3.88 12.08
C GLN A 63 4.90 -2.79 12.05
N VAL A 64 5.66 -2.60 13.14
CA VAL A 64 6.81 -1.68 13.15
C VAL A 64 7.89 -2.11 12.16
N ILE A 65 8.20 -3.41 12.08
CA ILE A 65 9.15 -3.94 11.10
C ILE A 65 8.64 -3.68 9.68
N LEU A 66 7.34 -3.88 9.41
CA LEU A 66 6.75 -3.59 8.10
C LEU A 66 6.83 -2.10 7.74
N ILE A 67 6.60 -1.20 8.71
CA ILE A 67 6.73 0.25 8.54
C ILE A 67 8.16 0.66 8.17
N ILE A 68 9.17 0.02 8.77
CA ILE A 68 10.58 0.32 8.50
C ILE A 68 11.00 -0.28 7.15
N SER A 69 10.60 -1.52 6.89
CA SER A 69 11.01 -2.30 5.72
C SER A 69 10.26 -1.97 4.43
N GLY A 70 9.22 -1.13 4.46
CA GLY A 70 8.48 -0.69 3.27
C GLY A 70 7.58 0.52 3.54
N ASN A 71 7.09 1.20 2.50
CA ASN A 71 6.13 2.30 2.66
C ASN A 71 4.70 1.87 2.31
N LEU A 72 4.07 1.09 3.18
CA LEU A 72 2.65 0.74 3.06
C LEU A 72 1.71 1.85 3.60
N SER A 73 2.18 3.10 3.65
CA SER A 73 1.38 4.26 4.07
C SER A 73 0.85 4.12 5.52
N PHE A 74 -0.33 4.66 5.80
CA PHE A 74 -1.03 4.60 7.07
C PHE A 74 -1.59 3.21 7.41
N LEU A 75 -1.52 2.22 6.51
CA LEU A 75 -2.17 0.92 6.71
C LEU A 75 -1.62 0.17 7.93
N ASN A 76 -0.29 0.06 8.05
CA ASN A 76 0.31 -0.60 9.22
C ASN A 76 -0.01 0.12 10.52
N TRP A 77 -0.14 1.46 10.50
CA TRP A 77 -0.53 2.24 11.66
C TRP A 77 -1.97 1.94 12.10
N LEU A 78 -2.89 1.77 11.15
CA LEU A 78 -4.24 1.30 11.45
C LEU A 78 -4.24 -0.12 12.02
N THR A 79 -3.36 -1.00 11.52
CA THR A 79 -3.22 -2.38 12.03
C THR A 79 -2.59 -2.44 13.42
N ILE A 80 -1.79 -1.44 13.81
CA ILE A 80 -1.27 -1.31 15.18
C ILE A 80 -2.40 -1.05 16.18
N LEU A 81 -3.44 -0.30 15.81
CA LEU A 81 -4.50 0.08 16.75
C LEU A 81 -5.19 -1.12 17.42
N PRO A 82 -5.66 -2.16 16.69
CA PRO A 82 -6.16 -3.39 17.31
C PRO A 82 -5.15 -4.10 18.22
N SER A 83 -3.85 -3.98 17.92
CA SER A 83 -2.79 -4.61 18.73
C SER A 83 -2.72 -4.01 20.14
N ILE A 84 -3.12 -2.75 20.32
CA ILE A 84 -3.18 -2.08 21.62
C ILE A 84 -4.25 -2.73 22.53
N ALA A 85 -5.34 -3.23 21.95
CA ALA A 85 -6.44 -3.85 22.70
C ALA A 85 -6.07 -5.19 23.38
N TYR A 86 -4.91 -5.76 23.07
CA TYR A 86 -4.40 -6.97 23.72
C TYR A 86 -3.79 -6.70 25.11
N PHE A 87 -3.45 -5.44 25.41
CA PHE A 87 -2.82 -5.05 26.66
C PHE A 87 -3.88 -4.63 27.69
N ASP A 88 -3.81 -5.21 28.89
CA ASP A 88 -4.68 -4.84 30.00
C ASP A 88 -4.19 -3.59 30.73
N ASP A 89 -5.04 -3.01 31.58
CA ASP A 89 -4.72 -1.82 32.36
C ASP A 89 -3.45 -2.00 33.20
N ALA A 90 -3.20 -3.22 33.70
CA ALA A 90 -1.99 -3.53 34.46
C ALA A 90 -0.71 -3.42 33.61
N ALA A 91 -0.75 -3.83 32.34
CA ALA A 91 0.35 -3.65 31.40
C ALA A 91 0.51 -2.18 30.99
N LEU A 92 -0.59 -1.50 30.65
CA LEU A 92 -0.59 -0.11 30.17
C LEU A 92 -0.24 0.90 31.26
N LYS A 93 -0.58 0.64 32.53
CA LYS A 93 -0.26 1.48 33.69
C LYS A 93 1.24 1.81 33.79
N ARG A 94 2.11 0.96 33.25
CA ARG A 94 3.57 1.17 33.24
C ARG A 94 4.02 2.29 32.28
N LEU A 95 3.22 2.65 31.29
CA LEU A 95 3.52 3.69 30.32
C LEU A 95 3.14 5.10 30.81
N PHE A 96 2.39 5.20 31.91
CA PHE A 96 1.87 6.46 32.43
C PHE A 96 2.48 6.81 33.79
N SER A 97 2.48 8.11 34.12
CA SER A 97 2.93 8.59 35.44
C SER A 97 2.06 8.04 36.57
N LYS A 98 2.66 7.86 37.77
CA LYS A 98 1.93 7.42 38.96
C LYS A 98 0.69 8.30 39.25
N LYS A 99 0.76 9.60 38.97
CA LYS A 99 -0.36 10.55 39.15
C LYS A 99 -1.54 10.22 38.24
N THR A 100 -1.30 10.03 36.95
CA THR A 100 -2.36 9.69 35.96
C THR A 100 -2.93 8.30 36.22
N SER A 101 -2.09 7.33 36.60
CA SER A 101 -2.58 5.99 36.93
C SER A 101 -3.47 5.96 38.18
N LEU A 102 -3.14 6.76 39.20
CA LEU A 102 -3.96 6.89 40.42
C LEU A 102 -5.30 7.56 40.11
N ALA A 103 -5.28 8.66 39.34
CA ALA A 103 -6.51 9.33 38.90
C ALA A 103 -7.43 8.40 38.08
N ALA A 104 -6.86 7.64 37.13
CA ALA A 104 -7.61 6.65 36.34
C ALA A 104 -8.19 5.52 37.21
N SER A 105 -7.44 5.06 38.22
CA SER A 105 -7.91 4.03 39.15
C SER A 105 -9.07 4.55 40.01
N ALA A 106 -9.05 5.82 40.42
CA ALA A 106 -10.13 6.45 41.18
C ALA A 106 -11.41 6.61 40.33
N LEU A 107 -11.29 7.05 39.07
CA LEU A 107 -12.41 7.14 38.13
C LEU A 107 -13.03 5.76 37.80
N ALA A 108 -12.19 4.73 37.68
CA ALA A 108 -12.66 3.37 37.46
C ALA A 108 -13.42 2.82 38.69
N SER A 109 -12.95 3.10 39.91
CA SER A 109 -13.68 2.73 41.14
C SER A 109 -14.98 3.49 41.30
N ASP A 110 -15.03 4.77 40.92
CA ASP A 110 -16.27 5.57 40.95
C ASP A 110 -17.29 5.03 39.94
N SER A 111 -16.85 4.66 38.73
CA SER A 111 -17.69 4.05 37.70
C SER A 111 -18.22 2.67 38.10
N PHE A 112 -17.47 1.90 38.90
CA PHE A 112 -17.87 0.59 39.40
C PHE A 112 -18.72 0.66 40.69
N SER A 113 -18.57 1.74 41.47
CA SER A 113 -19.33 1.99 42.70
C SER A 113 -20.68 2.69 42.46
N GLY A 114 -20.88 3.26 41.28
CA GLY A 114 -22.19 3.70 40.82
C GLY A 114 -23.17 2.53 40.87
N LYS A 115 -24.19 2.66 41.72
CA LYS A 115 -25.36 1.75 41.84
C LYS A 115 -26.21 1.73 40.57
N ALA A 116 -25.60 1.55 39.40
CA ALA A 116 -26.29 0.95 38.30
C ALA A 116 -26.36 -0.55 38.64
N GLU A 117 -27.44 -0.96 39.30
CA GLU A 117 -27.98 -2.31 39.13
C GLU A 117 -28.29 -2.49 37.65
N VAL A 118 -27.25 -2.66 36.84
CA VAL A 118 -27.49 -3.05 35.47
C VAL A 118 -27.96 -4.49 35.59
N LYS A 119 -29.19 -4.73 35.14
CA LYS A 119 -29.78 -6.03 34.84
C LYS A 119 -28.97 -6.81 33.77
N TRP A 120 -27.63 -6.73 33.77
CA TRP A 120 -26.72 -7.42 32.85
C TRP A 120 -26.86 -8.95 32.97
N VAL A 121 -27.16 -9.45 34.17
CA VAL A 121 -27.20 -10.89 34.46
C VAL A 121 -28.48 -11.56 33.92
N ALA A 122 -29.59 -10.83 33.81
CA ALA A 122 -30.86 -11.38 33.29
C ALA A 122 -30.90 -11.52 31.76
N SER A 123 -30.02 -10.82 31.03
CA SER A 123 -29.92 -10.89 29.55
C SER A 123 -28.80 -11.81 29.06
N CYS A 124 -28.28 -12.70 29.90
CA CYS A 124 -27.19 -13.62 29.52
C CYS A 124 -27.65 -14.70 28.53
N LYS A 125 -28.85 -15.27 28.68
CA LYS A 125 -29.33 -16.33 27.76
C LYS A 125 -29.69 -15.78 26.38
N ALA A 126 -30.49 -14.71 26.31
CA ALA A 126 -30.86 -14.09 25.04
C ALA A 126 -29.62 -13.61 24.28
N ARG A 127 -28.70 -12.89 24.94
CA ARG A 127 -27.42 -12.48 24.35
C ARG A 127 -26.56 -13.66 23.92
N SER A 128 -26.46 -14.71 24.75
CA SER A 128 -25.70 -15.91 24.40
C SER A 128 -26.30 -16.61 23.18
N ILE A 129 -27.63 -16.71 23.11
CA ILE A 129 -28.34 -17.27 21.95
C ILE A 129 -28.10 -16.42 20.72
N THR A 130 -28.23 -15.09 20.80
CA THR A 130 -27.96 -14.17 19.69
C THR A 130 -26.52 -14.27 19.21
N ASN A 131 -25.54 -14.30 20.13
CA ASN A 131 -24.13 -14.46 19.79
C ASN A 131 -23.84 -15.81 19.13
N LEU A 132 -24.44 -16.89 19.63
CA LEU A 132 -24.31 -18.22 19.06
C LEU A 132 -24.94 -18.28 17.66
N ALA A 133 -26.14 -17.75 17.49
CA ALA A 133 -26.84 -17.68 16.21
C ALA A 133 -26.05 -16.85 15.19
N LEU A 134 -25.51 -15.70 15.60
CA LEU A 134 -24.64 -14.88 14.77
C LEU A 134 -23.36 -15.63 14.38
N GLY A 135 -22.72 -16.31 15.35
CA GLY A 135 -21.51 -17.10 15.10
C GLY A 135 -21.76 -18.24 14.11
N LEU A 136 -22.86 -18.98 14.26
CA LEU A 136 -23.26 -20.03 13.33
C LEU A 136 -23.60 -19.48 11.94
N CYS A 137 -24.30 -18.35 11.88
CA CYS A 137 -24.60 -17.67 10.62
C CYS A 137 -23.30 -17.25 9.90
N LEU A 138 -22.36 -16.62 10.59
CA LEU A 138 -21.07 -16.24 10.03
C LEU A 138 -20.24 -17.45 9.61
N ALA A 139 -20.25 -18.54 10.38
CA ALA A 139 -19.57 -19.79 10.02
C ALA A 139 -20.14 -20.38 8.73
N PHE A 140 -21.47 -20.43 8.60
CA PHE A 140 -22.15 -20.87 7.39
C PHE A 140 -21.81 -19.98 6.18
N LEU A 141 -21.90 -18.66 6.34
CA LEU A 141 -21.56 -17.70 5.29
C LEU A 141 -20.07 -17.72 4.91
N SER A 142 -19.19 -18.19 5.80
CA SER A 142 -17.75 -18.33 5.54
C SER A 142 -17.41 -19.55 4.68
N VAL A 143 -18.29 -20.55 4.55
CA VAL A 143 -18.05 -21.76 3.75
C VAL A 143 -17.61 -21.45 2.31
N PRO A 144 -18.35 -20.65 1.50
CA PRO A 144 -17.93 -20.32 0.14
C PRO A 144 -16.62 -19.51 0.09
N VAL A 145 -16.36 -18.66 1.09
CA VAL A 145 -15.13 -17.88 1.20
C VAL A 145 -13.93 -18.78 1.47
N VAL A 146 -14.05 -19.71 2.42
CA VAL A 146 -12.99 -20.69 2.73
C VAL A 146 -12.76 -21.62 1.54
N ALA A 147 -13.83 -22.08 0.89
CA ALA A 147 -13.73 -22.87 -0.35
C ALA A 147 -12.96 -22.11 -1.45
N ASN A 148 -13.19 -20.79 -1.58
CA ASN A 148 -12.43 -19.95 -2.49
C ASN A 148 -10.96 -19.80 -2.07
N LEU A 149 -10.66 -19.65 -0.77
CA LEU A 149 -9.27 -19.52 -0.27
C LEU A 149 -8.44 -20.79 -0.51
N VAL A 150 -9.03 -21.98 -0.40
CA VAL A 150 -8.35 -23.25 -0.70
C VAL A 150 -8.36 -23.61 -2.19
N SER A 151 -9.10 -22.87 -3.01
CA SER A 151 -9.16 -23.09 -4.46
C SER A 151 -7.87 -22.65 -5.14
N PRO A 152 -7.40 -23.37 -6.17
CA PRO A 152 -6.29 -22.92 -7.02
C PRO A 152 -6.55 -21.59 -7.73
N HIS A 153 -7.83 -21.24 -7.95
CA HIS A 153 -8.26 -20.05 -8.68
C HIS A 153 -9.03 -19.11 -7.74
N GLN A 154 -8.30 -18.49 -6.81
CA GLN A 154 -8.87 -17.57 -5.82
C GLN A 154 -9.47 -16.33 -6.50
N ARG A 155 -10.73 -16.05 -6.21
CA ARG A 155 -11.40 -14.80 -6.60
C ARG A 155 -11.30 -13.79 -5.47
N MET A 156 -10.71 -12.64 -5.77
CA MET A 156 -10.54 -11.53 -4.83
C MET A 156 -11.54 -10.41 -5.11
N ASN A 157 -11.93 -9.67 -4.06
CA ASN A 157 -12.89 -8.57 -4.13
C ASN A 157 -14.24 -9.00 -4.74
N THR A 158 -14.70 -10.21 -4.40
CA THR A 158 -15.96 -10.75 -4.88
C THR A 158 -16.93 -10.98 -3.73
N SER A 159 -18.22 -10.78 -4.01
CA SER A 159 -19.29 -11.16 -3.11
C SER A 159 -19.82 -12.56 -3.44
N PHE A 160 -20.10 -13.35 -2.41
CA PHE A 160 -20.61 -14.72 -2.54
C PHE A 160 -22.12 -14.82 -2.29
N GLU A 161 -22.72 -13.75 -1.76
CA GLU A 161 -24.15 -13.70 -1.49
C GLU A 161 -24.72 -12.26 -1.65
N PRO A 162 -26.06 -12.10 -1.76
CA PRO A 162 -26.69 -10.82 -2.12
C PRO A 162 -26.56 -9.69 -1.09
N LEU A 163 -26.51 -10.00 0.21
CA LEU A 163 -26.43 -9.05 1.32
C LEU A 163 -24.99 -8.57 1.59
N ARG A 164 -23.99 -9.21 1.00
CA ARG A 164 -22.56 -8.88 1.08
C ARG A 164 -22.01 -8.83 2.52
N LEU A 165 -22.50 -9.71 3.40
CA LEU A 165 -22.10 -9.86 4.80
C LEU A 165 -20.72 -10.49 4.98
N VAL A 166 -20.38 -11.53 4.20
CA VAL A 166 -19.08 -12.23 4.29
C VAL A 166 -18.51 -12.43 2.89
N ASN A 167 -17.40 -11.76 2.57
CA ASN A 167 -16.83 -11.70 1.24
C ASN A 167 -15.31 -11.82 1.28
N THR A 168 -14.68 -11.98 0.11
CA THR A 168 -13.22 -11.85 -0.01
C THR A 168 -12.85 -10.41 -0.33
N TYR A 169 -11.95 -9.84 0.47
CA TYR A 169 -11.35 -8.54 0.21
C TYR A 169 -9.84 -8.69 0.18
N GLY A 170 -9.21 -8.05 -0.80
CA GLY A 170 -7.77 -8.02 -0.92
C GLY A 170 -7.33 -6.64 -1.37
N ALA A 171 -6.41 -6.05 -0.62
CA ALA A 171 -5.73 -4.83 -1.05
C ALA A 171 -4.94 -5.07 -2.35
N PHE A 172 -4.41 -6.29 -2.53
CA PHE A 172 -3.68 -6.71 -3.73
C PHE A 172 -4.16 -8.12 -4.15
N GLY A 173 -4.92 -8.22 -5.24
CA GLY A 173 -5.42 -9.51 -5.74
C GLY A 173 -4.35 -10.37 -6.41
N SER A 174 -3.25 -9.76 -6.84
CA SER A 174 -2.04 -10.42 -7.34
C SER A 174 -0.84 -9.49 -7.13
N ILE A 175 0.35 -10.08 -6.97
CA ILE A 175 1.61 -9.33 -6.85
C ILE A 175 2.52 -9.77 -7.99
N THR A 176 3.16 -8.80 -8.63
CA THR A 176 4.09 -9.06 -9.71
C THR A 176 5.42 -9.58 -9.17
N LYS A 177 6.07 -10.46 -9.94
CA LYS A 177 7.42 -10.96 -9.65
C LYS A 177 8.52 -10.01 -10.12
N ARG A 178 8.19 -9.08 -11.01
CA ARG A 178 9.11 -8.12 -11.62
C ARG A 178 8.55 -6.72 -11.45
N ARG A 179 9.41 -5.77 -11.11
CA ARG A 179 9.02 -4.36 -11.01
C ARG A 179 9.05 -3.73 -12.41
N THR A 180 7.90 -3.27 -12.86
CA THR A 180 7.75 -2.45 -14.05
C THR A 180 7.22 -1.08 -13.66
N GLU A 181 7.58 -0.06 -14.43
CA GLU A 181 7.24 1.32 -14.15
C GLU A 181 6.91 2.05 -15.43
N VAL A 182 5.88 2.89 -15.35
CA VAL A 182 5.53 3.84 -16.41
C VAL A 182 6.27 5.15 -16.13
N ILE A 183 6.96 5.65 -17.14
CA ILE A 183 7.71 6.92 -17.10
C ILE A 183 7.08 7.88 -18.10
N LEU A 184 6.56 9.00 -17.61
CA LEU A 184 6.00 10.06 -18.45
C LEU A 184 7.13 10.93 -18.97
N GLN A 185 7.07 11.24 -20.27
CA GLN A 185 8.05 12.09 -20.92
C GLN A 185 7.34 13.15 -21.77
N GLY A 186 7.83 14.39 -21.74
CA GLY A 186 7.36 15.46 -22.62
C GLY A 186 8.42 15.88 -23.64
N THR A 187 8.01 16.51 -24.73
CA THR A 187 8.93 17.09 -25.72
C THR A 187 8.36 18.37 -26.31
N TYR A 188 9.26 19.27 -26.73
CA TYR A 188 8.95 20.41 -27.59
C TYR A 188 9.07 20.10 -29.09
N SER A 189 9.54 18.91 -29.46
CA SER A 189 9.76 18.53 -30.86
C SER A 189 8.48 18.67 -31.68
N GLU A 190 8.60 19.17 -32.92
CA GLU A 190 7.47 19.29 -33.83
C GLU A 190 6.99 17.94 -34.34
N ASN A 191 7.91 17.01 -34.54
CA ASN A 191 7.62 15.62 -34.90
C ASN A 191 8.02 14.70 -33.73
N PRO A 192 7.07 14.03 -33.06
CA PRO A 192 7.36 13.16 -31.92
C PRO A 192 8.05 11.84 -32.32
N TYR A 193 8.02 11.48 -33.60
CA TYR A 193 8.64 10.26 -34.14
C TYR A 193 10.06 10.49 -34.66
N ASN A 194 10.55 11.73 -34.63
CA ASN A 194 11.93 12.03 -34.99
C ASN A 194 12.89 11.39 -33.96
N LYS A 195 13.90 10.66 -34.44
CA LYS A 195 14.92 10.03 -33.58
C LYS A 195 15.75 11.05 -32.79
N SER A 196 15.87 12.28 -33.29
CA SER A 196 16.57 13.37 -32.60
C SER A 196 15.69 14.15 -31.62
N ALA A 197 14.41 13.76 -31.45
CA ALA A 197 13.53 14.43 -30.50
C ALA A 197 14.03 14.24 -29.06
N VAL A 198 14.22 15.34 -28.34
CA VAL A 198 14.61 15.31 -26.93
C VAL A 198 13.36 15.13 -26.08
N TRP A 199 13.35 14.06 -25.29
CA TRP A 199 12.25 13.71 -24.38
C TRP A 199 12.72 13.89 -22.94
N GLU A 200 12.06 14.76 -22.19
CA GLU A 200 12.38 15.06 -20.80
C GLU A 200 11.41 14.33 -19.87
N GLU A 201 11.93 13.68 -18.83
CA GLU A 201 11.14 12.85 -17.92
C GLU A 201 10.50 13.68 -16.80
N TYR A 202 9.24 13.40 -16.49
CA TYR A 202 8.62 13.84 -15.25
C TYR A 202 9.06 12.92 -14.11
N GLU A 203 9.46 13.50 -12.96
CA GLU A 203 9.85 12.72 -11.79
C GLU A 203 8.80 12.83 -10.68
N PHE A 204 8.36 11.69 -10.18
CA PHE A 204 7.43 11.59 -9.04
C PHE A 204 8.19 11.67 -7.70
N PHE A 205 7.47 11.81 -6.60
CA PHE A 205 8.09 12.06 -5.29
C PHE A 205 8.92 10.87 -4.79
N CYS A 206 8.34 9.68 -4.84
CA CYS A 206 8.88 8.49 -4.19
C CYS A 206 8.76 7.21 -5.02
N LYS A 207 7.90 7.19 -6.04
CA LYS A 207 7.91 6.16 -7.06
C LYS A 207 9.28 6.13 -7.77
N PRO A 208 9.84 4.95 -8.06
CA PRO A 208 11.06 4.82 -8.85
C PRO A 208 10.92 5.45 -10.25
N GLY A 209 11.96 6.19 -10.61
CA GLY A 209 12.11 6.88 -11.89
C GLY A 209 13.59 7.14 -12.16
N ASN A 210 14.12 8.25 -11.65
CA ASN A 210 15.56 8.51 -11.72
C ASN A 210 16.34 7.43 -10.93
N VAL A 211 17.30 6.78 -11.60
CA VAL A 211 18.07 5.66 -11.04
C VAL A 211 19.00 6.04 -9.89
N PHE A 212 19.38 7.31 -9.81
CA PHE A 212 20.19 7.87 -8.73
C PHE A 212 19.34 8.33 -7.53
N HIS A 213 18.02 8.40 -7.69
CA HIS A 213 17.15 8.82 -6.62
C HIS A 213 16.99 7.70 -5.59
N ARG A 214 17.36 8.01 -4.34
CA ARG A 214 17.18 7.13 -3.20
C ARG A 214 15.68 6.89 -2.94
N PRO A 215 15.24 5.66 -2.65
CA PRO A 215 13.86 5.40 -2.21
C PRO A 215 13.48 6.27 -0.99
N CYS A 216 12.23 6.73 -0.90
CA CYS A 216 11.81 7.59 0.21
C CYS A 216 11.44 6.81 1.47
N LEU A 217 11.44 7.50 2.61
CA LEU A 217 10.67 7.11 3.79
C LEU A 217 9.53 8.13 3.96
N ILE A 218 8.28 7.71 3.77
CA ILE A 218 7.11 8.62 3.76
C ILE A 218 6.06 8.32 4.82
N THR A 219 6.18 7.19 5.52
CA THR A 219 5.23 6.76 6.54
C THR A 219 5.02 7.83 7.64
N PRO A 220 3.77 8.10 8.10
CA PRO A 220 2.49 7.48 7.73
C PRO A 220 1.81 8.07 6.48
N TYR A 221 2.45 9.02 5.79
CA TYR A 221 1.86 9.73 4.65
C TYR A 221 1.75 8.87 3.38
N HIS A 222 0.90 9.30 2.45
CA HIS A 222 0.54 8.58 1.22
C HIS A 222 0.60 9.49 -0.02
N TYR A 223 1.62 9.33 -0.86
CA TYR A 223 1.59 9.90 -2.21
C TYR A 223 0.66 9.07 -3.10
N ARG A 224 -0.61 9.47 -3.17
CA ARG A 224 -1.64 8.73 -3.90
C ARG A 224 -1.31 8.57 -5.39
N LEU A 225 -0.78 9.62 -6.02
CA LEU A 225 -0.44 9.57 -7.44
C LEU A 225 0.69 8.57 -7.74
N ASP A 226 1.77 8.60 -6.95
CA ASP A 226 2.87 7.62 -7.04
C ASP A 226 2.37 6.17 -6.95
N TRP A 227 1.42 5.92 -6.04
CA TRP A 227 0.84 4.60 -5.85
C TRP A 227 -0.10 4.19 -6.99
N LEU A 228 -0.90 5.12 -7.52
CA LEU A 228 -1.73 4.89 -8.70
C LEU A 228 -0.88 4.59 -9.94
N MET A 229 0.25 5.28 -10.10
CA MET A 229 1.20 5.01 -11.18
C MET A 229 1.84 3.62 -11.07
N TRP A 230 2.07 3.11 -9.85
CA TRP A 230 2.50 1.73 -9.64
C TRP A 230 1.43 0.73 -10.13
N PHE A 231 0.14 0.98 -9.84
CA PHE A 231 -0.96 0.17 -10.39
C PHE A 231 -1.06 0.26 -11.92
N ALA A 232 -0.92 1.47 -12.48
CA ALA A 232 -0.97 1.67 -13.93
C ALA A 232 0.07 0.83 -14.66
N ALA A 233 1.25 0.61 -14.06
CA ALA A 233 2.30 -0.21 -14.67
C ALA A 233 1.95 -1.70 -14.84
N PHE A 234 0.89 -2.18 -14.21
CA PHE A 234 0.35 -3.54 -14.36
C PHE A 234 -0.82 -3.66 -15.33
N GLN A 235 -1.40 -2.51 -15.71
CA GLN A 235 -2.58 -2.42 -16.53
C GLN A 235 -2.24 -1.68 -17.82
N SER A 236 -3.19 -1.57 -18.74
CA SER A 236 -3.05 -0.72 -19.90
C SER A 236 -3.55 0.70 -19.61
N TYR A 237 -3.13 1.69 -20.41
CA TYR A 237 -3.52 3.08 -20.18
C TYR A 237 -5.03 3.28 -20.40
N GLU A 238 -5.67 2.46 -21.25
CA GLU A 238 -7.11 2.49 -21.52
C GLU A 238 -7.95 2.12 -20.30
N GLN A 239 -7.40 1.30 -19.39
CA GLN A 239 -8.04 0.95 -18.11
C GLN A 239 -7.88 2.03 -17.05
N ASN A 240 -7.09 3.08 -17.33
CA ASN A 240 -6.74 4.13 -16.39
C ASN A 240 -7.12 5.53 -16.93
N PRO A 241 -8.43 5.88 -17.01
CA PRO A 241 -8.86 7.19 -17.53
C PRO A 241 -8.23 8.39 -16.79
N TRP A 242 -7.97 8.23 -15.49
CA TRP A 242 -7.30 9.24 -14.67
C TRP A 242 -5.89 9.59 -15.18
N LEU A 243 -5.18 8.63 -15.79
CA LEU A 243 -3.85 8.84 -16.35
C LEU A 243 -3.91 9.72 -17.59
N ILE A 244 -4.92 9.49 -18.45
CA ILE A 244 -5.17 10.32 -19.62
C ILE A 244 -5.53 11.75 -19.22
N HIS A 245 -6.36 11.91 -18.20
CA HIS A 245 -6.69 13.22 -17.65
C HIS A 245 -5.44 13.93 -17.09
N LEU A 246 -4.61 13.22 -16.32
CA LEU A 246 -3.34 13.75 -15.82
C LEU A 246 -2.44 14.24 -16.96
N ILE A 247 -2.29 13.43 -18.02
CA ILE A 247 -1.47 13.78 -19.18
C ILE A 247 -2.02 15.03 -19.88
N ALA A 248 -3.34 15.16 -20.03
CA ALA A 248 -3.95 16.36 -20.58
C ALA A 248 -3.62 17.61 -19.74
N LYS A 249 -3.67 17.50 -18.40
CA LYS A 249 -3.28 18.60 -17.50
C LYS A 249 -1.80 18.94 -17.58
N LEU A 250 -0.92 17.95 -17.76
CA LEU A 250 0.52 18.16 -17.94
C LEU A 250 0.85 18.77 -19.31
N LEU A 251 0.14 18.37 -20.36
CA LEU A 251 0.19 19.02 -21.68
C LEU A 251 -0.27 20.48 -21.62
N GLY A 252 -1.06 20.86 -20.61
CA GLY A 252 -1.40 22.25 -20.32
C GLY A 252 -0.54 22.94 -19.27
N ASN A 253 0.43 22.23 -18.70
CA ASN A 253 1.28 22.72 -17.61
C ASN A 253 0.46 23.30 -16.44
N GLU A 254 -0.69 22.69 -16.13
CA GLU A 254 -1.58 23.15 -15.06
C GLU A 254 -0.90 23.03 -13.68
N LYS A 255 -1.17 24.01 -12.80
CA LYS A 255 -0.50 24.13 -11.51
C LYS A 255 -0.87 22.98 -10.58
N GLU A 256 -2.12 22.56 -10.59
CA GLU A 256 -2.68 21.50 -9.75
C GLU A 256 -2.06 20.15 -10.08
N ALA A 257 -1.92 19.82 -11.37
CA ALA A 257 -1.26 18.60 -11.82
C ALA A 257 0.24 18.63 -11.56
N THR A 258 0.88 19.78 -11.80
CA THR A 258 2.32 19.96 -11.54
C THR A 258 2.65 19.84 -10.05
N ALA A 259 1.78 20.30 -9.15
CA ALA A 259 1.98 20.18 -7.71
C ALA A 259 2.01 18.73 -7.20
N LEU A 260 1.44 17.78 -7.94
CA LEU A 260 1.46 16.35 -7.62
C LEU A 260 2.75 15.65 -8.09
N ILE A 261 3.59 16.34 -8.86
CA ILE A 261 4.84 15.81 -9.44
C ILE A 261 6.01 16.52 -8.76
N ARG A 262 7.06 15.76 -8.44
CA ARG A 262 8.26 16.31 -7.78
C ARG A 262 9.05 17.22 -8.71
N LYS A 263 9.23 16.81 -9.95
CA LYS A 263 9.95 17.57 -10.98
C LYS A 263 9.18 17.54 -12.29
N ASN A 264 8.72 18.72 -12.69
CA ASN A 264 8.18 18.97 -14.02
C ASN A 264 9.26 19.74 -14.82
N PRO A 265 9.84 19.14 -15.88
CA PRO A 265 10.89 19.79 -16.67
C PRO A 265 10.41 21.03 -17.47
N PHE A 266 9.09 21.16 -17.62
CA PHE A 266 8.40 22.27 -18.28
C PHE A 266 7.85 23.31 -17.30
N ALA A 267 8.09 23.14 -15.99
CA ALA A 267 7.63 24.10 -14.99
C ALA A 267 8.18 25.51 -15.30
N HIS A 268 7.30 26.50 -15.26
CA HIS A 268 7.62 27.91 -15.57
C HIS A 268 8.11 28.16 -17.02
N LYS A 269 7.89 27.21 -17.93
CA LYS A 269 8.16 27.32 -19.37
C LYS A 269 6.88 27.08 -20.17
N ASP A 270 6.99 27.18 -21.49
CA ASP A 270 5.92 26.77 -22.40
C ASP A 270 5.56 25.28 -22.17
N PRO A 271 4.28 24.90 -22.32
CA PRO A 271 3.86 23.52 -22.21
C PRO A 271 4.51 22.64 -23.30
N PRO A 272 4.74 21.34 -23.04
CA PRO A 272 5.22 20.42 -24.06
C PRO A 272 4.19 20.25 -25.17
N ARG A 273 4.67 20.02 -26.40
CA ARG A 273 3.80 19.75 -27.57
C ARG A 273 3.22 18.34 -27.53
N PHE A 274 4.02 17.39 -27.08
CA PHE A 274 3.64 15.99 -26.96
C PHE A 274 4.06 15.44 -25.61
N ILE A 275 3.24 14.55 -25.06
CA ILE A 275 3.61 13.68 -23.95
C ILE A 275 3.46 12.23 -24.41
N ARG A 276 4.40 11.38 -24.00
CA ARG A 276 4.32 9.93 -24.17
C ARG A 276 4.55 9.24 -22.83
N ALA A 277 4.24 7.95 -22.78
CA ALA A 277 4.57 7.11 -21.64
C ALA A 277 5.40 5.91 -22.10
N GLU A 278 6.52 5.69 -21.43
CA GLU A 278 7.44 4.59 -21.71
C GLU A 278 7.40 3.56 -20.58
N HIS A 279 7.51 2.29 -20.93
CA HIS A 279 7.51 1.18 -19.98
C HIS A 279 8.92 0.68 -19.73
N TYR A 280 9.31 0.63 -18.46
CA TYR A 280 10.63 0.20 -18.03
C TYR A 280 10.53 -0.90 -17.00
N ARG A 281 11.47 -1.83 -17.03
CA ARG A 281 11.74 -2.75 -15.93
C ARG A 281 12.76 -2.12 -15.00
N TYR A 282 12.51 -2.15 -13.71
CA TYR A 282 13.43 -1.68 -12.68
C TYR A 282 13.94 -2.86 -11.84
N GLN A 283 15.22 -2.83 -11.52
CA GLN A 283 15.88 -3.74 -10.58
C GLN A 283 16.74 -2.93 -9.63
N TYR A 284 16.91 -3.40 -8.40
CA TYR A 284 17.87 -2.77 -7.51
C TYR A 284 19.30 -2.96 -8.02
N ALA A 285 20.12 -1.91 -7.96
CA ALA A 285 21.56 -2.07 -8.14
C ALA A 285 22.11 -2.98 -7.04
N ARG A 286 22.97 -3.95 -7.38
CA ARG A 286 23.51 -4.87 -6.37
C ARG A 286 24.65 -4.21 -5.60
N PHE A 287 24.78 -4.52 -4.31
CA PHE A 287 25.93 -4.05 -3.55
C PHE A 287 27.24 -4.46 -4.22
N GLY A 288 28.17 -3.51 -4.36
CA GLY A 288 29.45 -3.72 -5.03
C GLY A 288 29.38 -3.73 -6.56
N SER A 289 28.20 -3.65 -7.19
CA SER A 289 28.11 -3.52 -8.65
C SER A 289 28.69 -2.17 -9.11
N PRO A 290 29.15 -2.05 -10.37
CA PRO A 290 29.62 -0.76 -10.91
C PRO A 290 28.56 0.35 -10.78
N GLU A 291 27.30 0.02 -11.00
CA GLU A 291 26.14 0.93 -10.89
C GLU A 291 25.98 1.44 -9.46
N ALA A 292 25.99 0.55 -8.46
CA ALA A 292 25.90 0.93 -7.06
C ALA A 292 27.10 1.79 -6.62
N ARG A 293 28.31 1.47 -7.11
CA ARG A 293 29.52 2.28 -6.88
C ARG A 293 29.44 3.67 -7.52
N ALA A 294 28.73 3.81 -8.64
CA ALA A 294 28.42 5.09 -9.26
C ALA A 294 27.28 5.86 -8.55
N GLY A 295 26.71 5.31 -7.47
CA GLY A 295 25.62 5.93 -6.71
C GLY A 295 24.22 5.63 -7.21
N GLN A 296 24.05 4.67 -8.14
CA GLN A 296 22.73 4.24 -8.58
C GLN A 296 22.09 3.32 -7.53
N TRP A 297 20.81 3.56 -7.27
CA TRP A 297 19.96 2.67 -6.46
C TRP A 297 19.23 1.66 -7.33
N TRP A 298 19.00 2.02 -8.60
CA TRP A 298 18.24 1.24 -9.55
C TRP A 298 19.00 1.03 -10.84
N ILE A 299 18.68 -0.07 -11.51
CA ILE A 299 19.03 -0.36 -12.89
C ILE A 299 17.71 -0.44 -13.64
N ARG A 300 17.62 0.24 -14.79
CA ARG A 300 16.39 0.24 -15.61
C ARG A 300 16.66 -0.22 -17.03
N GLU A 301 15.74 -1.00 -17.56
CA GLU A 301 15.74 -1.52 -18.92
C GLU A 301 14.44 -1.12 -19.62
N ARG A 302 14.53 -0.52 -20.82
CA ARG A 302 13.33 -0.13 -21.58
C ARG A 302 12.66 -1.39 -22.13
N LEU A 303 11.38 -1.58 -21.81
CA LEU A 303 10.56 -2.67 -22.34
C LEU A 303 9.86 -2.27 -23.64
N GLY A 304 9.41 -1.02 -23.75
CA GLY A 304 8.70 -0.53 -24.92
C GLY A 304 7.84 0.69 -24.63
N SER A 305 7.03 1.07 -25.62
CA SER A 305 6.05 2.16 -25.48
C SER A 305 4.87 1.67 -24.64
N TYR A 306 4.50 2.42 -23.60
CA TYR A 306 3.29 2.19 -22.82
C TYR A 306 2.10 2.90 -23.44
N MET A 307 2.28 4.17 -23.82
CA MET A 307 1.29 5.01 -24.49
C MET A 307 2.00 5.81 -25.59
N PRO A 308 1.44 5.88 -26.81
CA PRO A 308 2.05 6.65 -27.90
C PRO A 308 2.15 8.15 -27.55
N PRO A 309 2.98 8.91 -28.26
CA PRO A 309 2.98 10.36 -28.17
C PRO A 309 1.58 10.92 -28.48
N VAL A 310 1.06 11.73 -27.57
CA VAL A 310 -0.23 12.42 -27.72
C VAL A 310 -0.06 13.92 -27.52
N SER A 311 -0.80 14.69 -28.29
CA SER A 311 -0.93 16.14 -28.17
C SER A 311 -2.26 16.52 -27.52
N ARG A 312 -2.45 17.81 -27.24
CA ARG A 312 -3.73 18.33 -26.72
C ARG A 312 -4.91 18.05 -27.66
N SER A 313 -4.70 18.17 -28.97
CA SER A 313 -5.76 17.91 -29.96
C SER A 313 -6.17 16.45 -30.00
N ASP A 314 -5.22 15.53 -29.82
CA ASP A 314 -5.50 14.08 -29.84
C ASP A 314 -6.37 13.65 -28.65
N LEU A 315 -6.19 14.30 -27.49
CA LEU A 315 -6.93 13.97 -26.28
C LEU A 315 -8.29 14.64 -26.18
N LEU A 316 -8.53 15.75 -26.88
CA LEU A 316 -9.75 16.55 -26.77
C LEU A 316 -11.06 15.72 -26.91
N PRO A 317 -11.21 14.80 -27.90
CA PRO A 317 -12.44 14.00 -28.02
C PRO A 317 -12.66 13.07 -26.82
N ILE A 318 -11.57 12.56 -26.23
CA ILE A 318 -11.63 11.67 -25.06
C ILE A 318 -12.09 12.48 -23.85
N LEU A 319 -11.50 13.65 -23.61
CA LEU A 319 -11.87 14.50 -22.48
C LEU A 319 -13.34 14.92 -22.55
N GLN A 320 -13.83 15.29 -23.74
CA GLN A 320 -15.23 15.62 -23.95
C GLN A 320 -16.17 14.45 -23.62
N LYS A 321 -15.81 13.22 -24.02
CA LYS A 321 -16.58 12.01 -23.71
C LYS A 321 -16.71 11.77 -22.20
N PHE A 322 -15.69 12.12 -21.41
CA PHE A 322 -15.71 12.01 -19.95
C PHE A 322 -16.26 13.26 -19.24
N GLY A 323 -16.64 14.31 -19.98
CA GLY A 323 -17.13 15.56 -19.40
C GLY A 323 -16.03 16.41 -18.75
N TRP A 324 -14.76 16.23 -19.12
CA TRP A 324 -13.64 17.01 -18.62
C TRP A 324 -13.41 18.23 -19.53
N SER A 325 -13.83 19.40 -19.06
CA SER A 325 -13.93 20.63 -19.88
C SER A 325 -12.69 21.53 -19.88
N SER A 326 -11.57 21.13 -19.28
CA SER A 326 -10.38 21.97 -19.13
C SER A 326 -9.10 21.31 -19.65
N ILE A 327 -8.45 21.96 -20.61
CA ILE A 327 -7.06 21.75 -21.05
C ILE A 327 -6.31 23.08 -20.94
#